data_AF-A0A2V9I660-F1
#
_entry.id   AF-A0A2V9I660-F1
#
_cell.length_a   1.000
_cell.length_b   1.000
_cell.length_c   1.000
_cell.angle_alpha   90.00
_cell.angle_beta   90.00
_cell.angle_gamma   90.00
#
_symmetry.space_group_name_H-M   'P 1'
#
loop_
_entity.id
_entity.type
_entity.pdbx_description
1 polymer ?
#
loop_
_entity_poly.entity_id
_entity_poly.type
_entity_poly.pdbx_seq_one_letter_code
_entity_poly.pdbx_strand_id
1 'polypeptide(L)'
;MNPGPVAPYLEGFAAQMASVGHTSFTINGYLSSAIHFGGWVEASGLNFADVNEETIKAFGAHHCQCAGRRSQKHVSRKYTARVQRFAEYLRQQGAIRAIAGSMTEAPSSLSAFRDWLLRHRGVALVTVERHERLITRMLPALGMDAGKYNAASVRKVILDQIRGCRPAHAKTIVGALRVYLRFLATNGACHPDLDHALPTVAEWKLSSLPRYLDANQVARLVDSCSKDGPQGLRDRAIVLLLLRLGLRAGDIASMRPTDIDWQDATVLVRGKGRRDVCLPLPQDAGDAVLDYIEHARPQVAIDRVFLCAKAPFRPLRAGMIVSGIVRAALRRAGIENPPSHGANLLRHTAATIMLRAGATLDEIGTVLRHKSPDTTAHYAKVDIAALQQIAQPWPKEGTSC
;
A
#
# COMPACT_ATOMS: atom_id res chain seq x y z
N MET A 1 -19.26 15.22 30.99
CA MET A 1 -19.18 16.04 29.77
C MET A 1 -20.54 15.95 29.10
N ASN A 2 -21.22 17.08 28.92
CA ASN A 2 -22.50 17.12 28.22
C ASN A 2 -22.27 16.70 26.75
N PRO A 3 -22.97 15.69 26.22
CA PRO A 3 -22.90 15.36 24.78
C PRO A 3 -23.49 16.47 23.89
N GLY A 4 -24.29 17.40 24.43
CA GLY A 4 -24.88 18.48 23.65
C GLY A 4 -25.72 17.94 22.48
N PRO A 5 -25.65 18.54 21.28
CA PRO A 5 -26.53 18.20 20.16
C PRO A 5 -26.32 16.81 19.57
N VAL A 6 -25.21 16.11 19.92
CA VAL A 6 -24.94 14.77 19.38
C VAL A 6 -25.62 13.65 20.15
N ALA A 7 -26.20 13.94 21.33
CA ALA A 7 -26.73 12.93 22.25
C ALA A 7 -27.69 11.91 21.60
N PRO A 8 -28.68 12.34 20.77
CA PRO A 8 -29.64 11.42 20.15
C PRO A 8 -29.02 10.40 19.19
N TYR A 9 -27.80 10.67 18.70
CA TYR A 9 -27.14 9.89 17.66
C TYR A 9 -26.14 8.86 18.20
N LEU A 10 -25.81 8.93 19.50
CA LEU A 10 -24.74 8.12 20.09
C LEU A 10 -25.09 6.64 20.16
N GLU A 11 -26.33 6.30 20.53
CA GLU A 11 -26.77 4.91 20.64
C GLU A 11 -26.83 4.23 19.27
N GLY A 12 -27.44 4.89 18.28
CA GLY A 12 -27.47 4.38 16.90
C GLY A 12 -26.08 4.23 16.29
N PHE A 13 -25.17 5.16 16.57
CA PHE A 13 -23.78 5.04 16.13
C PHE A 13 -23.05 3.87 16.79
N ALA A 14 -23.27 3.66 18.09
CA ALA A 14 -22.72 2.51 18.81
C ALA A 14 -23.22 1.18 18.23
N ALA A 15 -24.53 1.09 17.95
CA ALA A 15 -25.15 -0.08 17.35
C ALA A 15 -24.61 -0.37 15.94
N GLN A 16 -24.44 0.66 15.09
CA GLN A 16 -23.83 0.51 13.76
C GLN A 16 -22.36 0.06 13.84
N MET A 17 -21.61 0.58 14.80
CA MET A 17 -20.22 0.18 15.01
C MET A 17 -20.13 -1.28 15.51
N ALA A 18 -21.06 -1.71 16.37
CA ALA A 18 -21.16 -3.09 16.82
C ALA A 18 -21.52 -4.04 15.68
N SER A 19 -22.46 -3.66 14.79
CA SER A 19 -22.89 -4.51 13.68
C SER A 19 -21.77 -4.79 12.65
N VAL A 20 -20.79 -3.90 12.52
CA VAL A 20 -19.59 -4.11 11.68
C VAL A 20 -18.42 -4.78 12.43
N GLY A 21 -18.65 -5.23 13.67
CA GLY A 21 -17.72 -6.04 14.46
C GLY A 21 -16.71 -5.26 15.32
N HIS A 22 -16.96 -3.99 15.64
CA HIS A 22 -16.08 -3.27 16.56
C HIS A 22 -16.23 -3.76 18.02
N THR A 23 -15.11 -3.87 18.74
CA THR A 23 -15.12 -4.23 20.17
C THR A 23 -15.70 -3.12 21.04
N SER A 24 -16.26 -3.47 22.20
CA SER A 24 -16.80 -2.48 23.17
C SER A 24 -15.79 -1.42 23.56
N PHE A 25 -14.52 -1.80 23.75
CA PHE A 25 -13.42 -0.85 24.00
C PHE A 25 -13.24 0.14 22.84
N THR A 26 -13.33 -0.35 21.60
CA THR A 26 -13.22 0.50 20.40
C THR A 26 -14.41 1.46 20.33
N ILE A 27 -15.64 0.95 20.50
CA ILE A 27 -16.88 1.71 20.49
C ILE A 27 -16.84 2.83 21.53
N ASN A 28 -16.48 2.51 22.78
CA ASN A 28 -16.32 3.49 23.86
C ASN A 28 -15.31 4.60 23.50
N GLY A 29 -14.24 4.23 22.80
CA GLY A 29 -13.27 5.19 22.29
C GLY A 29 -13.82 6.13 21.22
N TYR A 30 -14.74 5.67 20.37
CA TYR A 30 -15.45 6.51 19.39
C TYR A 30 -16.51 7.39 20.06
N LEU A 31 -17.31 6.82 20.97
CA LEU A 31 -18.31 7.57 21.73
C LEU A 31 -17.69 8.69 22.56
N SER A 32 -16.56 8.43 23.22
CA SER A 32 -15.83 9.47 23.94
C SER A 32 -15.38 10.62 23.02
N SER A 33 -14.97 10.31 21.78
CA SER A 33 -14.63 11.34 20.79
C SER A 33 -15.85 12.12 20.29
N ALA A 34 -16.98 11.43 20.08
CA ALA A 34 -18.24 12.05 19.66
C ALA A 34 -18.82 12.97 20.74
N ILE A 35 -18.87 12.51 22.00
CA ILE A 35 -19.36 13.30 23.15
C ILE A 35 -18.52 14.57 23.32
N HIS A 36 -17.20 14.46 23.21
CA HIS A 36 -16.31 15.62 23.30
C HIS A 36 -16.53 16.60 22.16
N PHE A 37 -16.68 16.10 20.94
CA PHE A 37 -16.99 16.94 19.79
C PHE A 37 -18.33 17.67 19.96
N GLY A 38 -19.38 16.98 20.40
CA GLY A 38 -20.70 17.59 20.62
C GLY A 38 -20.68 18.69 21.68
N GLY A 39 -20.05 18.44 22.82
CA GLY A 39 -19.88 19.47 23.85
C GLY A 39 -19.04 20.66 23.38
N TRP A 40 -18.05 20.44 22.52
CA TRP A 40 -17.25 21.53 21.92
C TRP A 40 -18.06 22.34 20.89
N VAL A 41 -18.88 21.70 20.05
CA VAL A 41 -19.78 22.38 19.10
C VAL A 41 -20.76 23.29 19.84
N GLU A 42 -21.37 22.77 20.91
CA GLU A 42 -22.30 23.51 21.78
C GLU A 42 -21.61 24.71 22.45
N ALA A 43 -20.43 24.49 23.06
CA ALA A 43 -19.68 25.55 23.72
C ALA A 43 -19.14 26.62 22.75
N SER A 44 -18.94 26.27 21.48
CA SER A 44 -18.46 27.20 20.44
C SER A 44 -19.60 27.99 19.78
N GLY A 45 -20.87 27.76 20.18
CA GLY A 45 -22.04 28.42 19.59
C GLY A 45 -22.27 28.07 18.11
N LEU A 46 -21.71 26.96 17.63
CA LEU A 46 -21.83 26.55 16.24
C LEU A 46 -23.16 25.85 15.99
N ASN A 47 -23.82 26.18 14.88
CA ASN A 47 -25.01 25.47 14.46
C ASN A 47 -24.66 24.01 14.10
N PHE A 48 -25.29 23.06 14.80
CA PHE A 48 -25.03 21.64 14.62
C PHE A 48 -25.29 21.18 13.17
N ALA A 49 -26.32 21.71 12.52
CA ALA A 49 -26.67 21.34 11.14
C ALA A 49 -25.59 21.75 10.11
N ASP A 50 -24.75 22.74 10.44
CA ASP A 50 -23.73 23.31 9.55
C ASP A 50 -22.33 22.72 9.77
N VAL A 51 -22.20 21.72 10.66
CA VAL A 51 -20.93 21.04 10.92
C VAL A 51 -20.33 20.47 9.63
N ASN A 52 -19.10 20.88 9.33
CA ASN A 52 -18.37 20.48 8.11
C ASN A 52 -16.89 20.14 8.39
N GLU A 53 -16.12 19.89 7.33
CA GLU A 53 -14.69 19.57 7.41
C GLU A 53 -13.86 20.67 8.07
N GLU A 54 -14.22 21.94 7.92
CA GLU A 54 -13.55 23.06 8.58
C GLU A 54 -13.84 23.06 10.07
N THR A 55 -15.08 22.79 10.46
CA THR A 55 -15.46 22.58 11.87
C THR A 55 -14.64 21.47 12.51
N ILE A 56 -14.47 20.34 11.81
CA ILE A 56 -13.69 19.20 12.32
C ILE A 56 -12.19 19.52 12.39
N LYS A 57 -11.66 20.29 11.43
CA LYS A 57 -10.27 20.79 11.48
C LYS A 57 -10.07 21.73 12.67
N ALA A 58 -10.99 22.67 12.89
CA ALA A 58 -10.98 23.58 14.03
C ALA A 58 -11.01 22.80 15.35
N PHE A 59 -11.87 21.78 15.46
CA PHE A 59 -11.86 20.85 16.59
C PHE A 59 -10.53 20.10 16.74
N GLY A 60 -9.87 19.71 15.65
CA GLY A 60 -8.55 19.09 15.76
C GLY A 60 -7.47 20.02 16.30
N ALA A 61 -7.58 21.31 16.01
CA ALA A 61 -6.58 22.33 16.34
C ALA A 61 -6.82 23.04 17.68
N HIS A 62 -8.03 22.94 18.26
CA HIS A 62 -8.37 23.69 19.46
C HIS A 62 -7.49 23.34 20.67
N HIS A 63 -7.25 24.33 21.52
CA HIS A 63 -6.66 24.10 22.83
C HIS A 63 -7.74 23.56 23.77
N CYS A 64 -7.66 22.29 24.13
CA CYS A 64 -8.74 21.62 24.87
C CYS A 64 -8.86 22.13 26.31
N GLN A 65 -9.87 22.96 26.56
CA GLN A 65 -10.33 23.39 27.89
C GLN A 65 -11.71 22.80 28.26
N CYS A 66 -12.21 21.84 27.46
CA CYS A 66 -13.54 21.27 27.62
C CYS A 66 -13.67 20.44 28.92
N ALA A 67 -14.85 20.49 29.56
CA ALA A 67 -15.10 19.80 30.83
C ALA A 67 -15.09 18.26 30.69
N GLY A 68 -13.99 17.59 31.07
CA GLY A 68 -13.91 16.13 31.15
C GLY A 68 -12.51 15.55 31.42
N ARG A 69 -12.37 14.22 31.30
CA ARG A 69 -11.17 13.46 31.75
C ARG A 69 -9.88 13.68 30.95
N ARG A 70 -9.82 14.62 30.00
CA ARG A 70 -8.62 14.85 29.18
C ARG A 70 -8.16 16.30 29.26
N SER A 71 -7.00 16.50 29.89
CA SER A 71 -6.30 17.78 30.05
C SER A 71 -5.15 17.98 29.04
N GLN A 72 -5.14 17.25 27.92
CA GLN A 72 -4.09 17.43 26.92
C GLN A 72 -4.32 18.70 26.10
N LYS A 73 -3.25 19.48 25.87
CA LYS A 73 -3.32 20.74 25.11
C LYS A 73 -3.93 20.59 23.71
N HIS A 74 -3.76 19.44 23.06
CA HIS A 74 -4.26 19.19 21.71
C HIS A 74 -4.93 17.82 21.53
N VAL A 75 -5.83 17.76 20.56
CA VAL A 75 -6.50 16.53 20.15
C VAL A 75 -5.62 15.74 19.17
N SER A 76 -5.35 14.47 19.46
CA SER A 76 -4.53 13.64 18.56
C SER A 76 -5.22 13.41 17.19
N ARG A 77 -4.43 13.25 16.12
CA ARG A 77 -4.95 12.93 14.77
C ARG A 77 -5.89 11.71 14.73
N LYS A 78 -5.59 10.68 15.53
CA LYS A 78 -6.45 9.48 15.65
C LYS A 78 -7.83 9.82 16.22
N TYR A 79 -7.89 10.79 17.11
CA TYR A 79 -9.12 11.23 17.75
C TYR A 79 -9.96 12.08 16.80
N THR A 80 -9.33 12.99 16.04
CA THR A 80 -10.00 13.72 14.95
C THR A 80 -10.56 12.75 13.89
N ALA A 81 -9.83 11.69 13.54
CA ALA A 81 -10.32 10.67 12.60
C ALA A 81 -11.56 9.92 13.11
N ARG A 82 -11.72 9.75 14.43
CA ARG A 82 -12.94 9.17 15.02
C ARG A 82 -14.13 10.11 14.86
N VAL A 83 -13.92 11.41 15.10
CA VAL A 83 -14.94 12.44 14.88
C VAL A 83 -15.34 12.52 13.41
N GLN A 84 -14.38 12.45 12.48
CA GLN A 84 -14.68 12.41 11.04
C GLN A 84 -15.62 11.26 10.68
N ARG A 85 -15.38 10.06 11.24
CA ARG A 85 -16.25 8.91 11.00
C ARG A 85 -17.63 9.05 11.64
N PHE A 86 -17.71 9.70 12.79
CA PHE A 86 -19.00 10.04 13.40
C PHE A 86 -19.76 11.10 12.58
N ALA A 87 -19.09 12.12 12.05
CA ALA A 87 -19.69 13.11 11.16
C ALA A 87 -20.20 12.47 9.86
N GLU A 88 -19.48 11.48 9.31
CA GLU A 88 -19.95 10.68 8.17
C GLU A 88 -21.25 9.92 8.50
N TYR A 89 -21.36 9.35 9.70
CA TYR A 89 -22.62 8.76 10.19
C TYR A 89 -23.74 9.80 10.34
N LEU A 90 -23.47 10.95 10.95
CA LEU A 90 -24.46 12.03 11.09
C LEU A 90 -25.00 12.50 9.74
N ARG A 91 -24.15 12.57 8.70
CA ARG A 91 -24.58 12.86 7.32
C ARG A 91 -25.50 11.79 6.76
N GLN A 92 -25.18 10.51 6.98
CA GLN A 92 -26.02 9.40 6.53
C GLN A 92 -27.41 9.42 7.22
N GLN A 93 -27.48 9.91 8.45
CA GLN A 93 -28.73 10.09 9.19
C GLN A 93 -29.45 11.42 8.86
N GLY A 94 -28.89 12.27 7.98
CA GLY A 94 -29.45 13.59 7.66
C GLY A 94 -29.35 14.64 8.77
N ALA A 95 -28.59 14.36 9.84
CA ALA A 95 -28.47 15.20 11.03
C ALA A 95 -27.64 16.48 10.81
N ILE A 96 -26.68 16.40 9.90
CA ILE A 96 -25.84 17.52 9.47
C ILE A 96 -25.86 17.57 7.94
N ARG A 97 -25.70 18.77 7.36
CA ARG A 97 -25.77 18.95 5.91
C ARG A 97 -24.86 17.96 5.19
N ALA A 98 -25.45 17.22 4.26
CA ALA A 98 -24.70 16.44 3.30
C ALA A 98 -23.77 17.40 2.56
N ILE A 99 -22.52 16.99 2.35
CA ILE A 99 -21.61 17.75 1.49
C ILE A 99 -22.28 17.75 0.11
N ALA A 100 -22.79 18.90 -0.32
CA ALA A 100 -23.08 19.11 -1.72
C ALA A 100 -21.75 18.99 -2.46
N GLY A 101 -21.49 17.82 -3.03
CA GLY A 101 -20.42 17.55 -3.98
C GLY A 101 -19.08 18.21 -3.71
N SER A 102 -18.30 17.69 -2.76
CA SER A 102 -16.85 17.56 -3.00
C SER A 102 -16.57 16.22 -3.69
N MET A 103 -17.43 15.84 -4.63
CA MET A 103 -16.89 15.39 -5.89
C MET A 103 -16.36 16.68 -6.52
N THR A 104 -15.09 16.99 -6.30
CA THR A 104 -14.36 17.60 -7.40
C THR A 104 -14.60 16.61 -8.52
N GLU A 105 -15.51 16.93 -9.45
CA GLU A 105 -15.49 16.28 -10.75
C GLU A 105 -14.02 16.31 -11.11
N ALA A 106 -13.41 15.11 -11.21
CA ALA A 106 -12.08 15.04 -11.77
C ALA A 106 -12.21 15.86 -13.05
N PRO A 107 -11.37 16.90 -13.26
CA PRO A 107 -11.46 17.75 -14.44
C PRO A 107 -11.78 16.85 -15.63
N SER A 108 -12.74 17.19 -16.47
CA SER A 108 -13.25 16.28 -17.53
C SER A 108 -12.13 15.56 -18.32
N SER A 109 -10.94 16.16 -18.38
CA SER A 109 -9.69 15.56 -18.87
C SER A 109 -9.17 14.34 -18.09
N LEU A 110 -9.24 14.28 -16.76
CA LEU A 110 -8.80 13.15 -15.94
C LEU A 110 -9.75 11.95 -16.00
N SER A 111 -11.07 12.17 -16.04
CA SER A 111 -12.03 11.08 -16.26
C SER A 111 -11.87 10.48 -17.66
N ALA A 112 -11.72 11.32 -18.68
CA ALA A 112 -11.40 10.88 -20.04
C ALA A 112 -10.04 10.17 -20.10
N PHE A 113 -9.02 10.64 -19.38
CA PHE A 113 -7.71 9.99 -19.29
C PHE A 113 -7.79 8.60 -18.64
N ARG A 114 -8.57 8.47 -17.56
CA ARG A 114 -8.85 7.20 -16.89
C ARG A 114 -9.45 6.20 -17.87
N ASP A 115 -10.51 6.61 -18.57
CA ASP A 115 -11.20 5.76 -19.54
C ASP A 115 -10.29 5.38 -20.70
N TRP A 116 -9.48 6.31 -21.19
CA TRP A 116 -8.49 6.03 -22.21
C TRP A 116 -7.46 4.98 -21.76
N LEU A 117 -6.93 5.10 -20.54
CA LEU A 117 -6.00 4.12 -19.99
C LEU A 117 -6.62 2.72 -19.83
N LEU A 118 -7.87 2.66 -19.37
CA LEU A 118 -8.57 1.39 -19.17
C LEU A 118 -8.95 0.72 -20.50
N ARG A 119 -9.61 1.46 -21.40
CA ARG A 119 -10.21 0.91 -22.61
C ARG A 119 -9.24 0.77 -23.77
N HIS A 120 -8.40 1.78 -24.01
CA HIS A 120 -7.52 1.81 -25.18
C HIS A 120 -6.15 1.20 -24.89
N ARG A 121 -5.64 1.37 -23.67
CA ARG A 121 -4.31 0.90 -23.28
C ARG A 121 -4.31 -0.39 -22.47
N GLY A 122 -5.49 -0.86 -22.02
CA GLY A 122 -5.62 -2.07 -21.20
C GLY A 122 -4.83 -2.01 -19.89
N VAL A 123 -4.64 -0.81 -19.33
CA VAL A 123 -3.80 -0.62 -18.14
C VAL A 123 -4.55 -1.06 -16.89
N ALA A 124 -3.89 -1.83 -16.01
CA ALA A 124 -4.49 -2.27 -14.76
C ALA A 124 -4.92 -1.08 -13.87
N LEU A 125 -6.09 -1.19 -13.22
CA LEU A 125 -6.71 -0.13 -12.42
C LEU A 125 -5.75 0.52 -11.41
N VAL A 126 -4.95 -0.28 -10.70
CA VAL A 126 -3.95 0.22 -9.74
C VAL A 126 -2.89 1.13 -10.37
N THR A 127 -2.57 0.90 -11.64
CA THR A 127 -1.64 1.74 -12.41
C THR A 127 -2.34 3.02 -12.85
N VAL A 128 -3.62 2.95 -13.24
CA VAL A 128 -4.46 4.10 -13.56
C VAL A 128 -4.58 5.04 -12.37
N GLU A 129 -4.98 4.53 -11.20
CA GLU A 129 -5.09 5.31 -9.96
C GLU A 129 -3.76 5.96 -9.55
N ARG A 130 -2.63 5.30 -9.87
CA ARG A 130 -1.30 5.88 -9.66
C ARG A 130 -1.05 7.03 -10.62
N HIS A 131 -1.37 6.86 -11.91
CA HIS A 131 -1.18 7.90 -12.92
C HIS A 131 -2.05 9.10 -12.58
N GLU A 132 -3.35 8.91 -12.35
CA GLU A 132 -4.28 9.98 -11.93
C GLU A 132 -3.71 10.78 -10.76
N ARG A 133 -3.32 10.11 -9.67
CA ARG A 133 -2.78 10.79 -8.49
C ARG A 133 -1.51 11.61 -8.78
N LEU A 134 -0.63 11.11 -9.64
CA LEU A 134 0.59 11.82 -10.04
C LEU A 134 0.22 13.03 -10.93
N ILE A 135 -0.68 12.86 -11.90
CA ILE A 135 -1.12 13.95 -12.77
C ILE A 135 -1.87 15.02 -11.98
N THR A 136 -2.82 14.65 -11.11
CA THR A 136 -3.56 15.58 -10.25
C THR A 136 -2.62 16.48 -9.44
N ARG A 137 -1.49 15.95 -8.97
CA ARG A 137 -0.47 16.75 -8.26
C ARG A 137 0.21 17.79 -9.16
N MET A 138 0.37 17.49 -10.44
CA MET A 138 1.07 18.33 -11.42
C MET A 138 0.15 19.34 -12.12
N LEU A 139 -1.15 19.06 -12.20
CA LEU A 139 -2.13 19.91 -12.88
C LEU A 139 -2.10 21.38 -12.45
N PRO A 140 -2.02 21.75 -11.16
CA PRO A 140 -1.99 23.15 -10.76
C PRO A 140 -0.80 23.93 -11.34
N ALA A 141 0.34 23.26 -11.54
CA ALA A 141 1.54 23.89 -12.06
C ALA A 141 1.60 23.86 -13.61
N LEU A 142 0.93 22.89 -14.25
CA LEU A 142 0.79 22.83 -15.70
C LEU A 142 -0.25 23.84 -16.22
N GLY A 143 -1.28 24.10 -15.43
CA GLY A 143 -2.46 24.86 -15.84
C GLY A 143 -3.56 23.95 -16.40
N MET A 144 -4.79 24.46 -16.40
CA MET A 144 -5.99 23.70 -16.82
C MET A 144 -6.15 23.65 -18.35
N ASP A 145 -5.58 24.62 -19.06
CA ASP A 145 -5.65 24.74 -20.51
C ASP A 145 -4.47 24.02 -21.16
N ALA A 146 -4.71 22.79 -21.61
CA ALA A 146 -3.70 21.94 -22.26
C ALA A 146 -3.17 22.54 -23.57
N GLY A 147 -3.95 23.40 -24.24
CA GLY A 147 -3.55 24.05 -25.50
C GLY A 147 -2.41 25.05 -25.30
N LYS A 148 -2.20 25.54 -24.08
CA LYS A 148 -1.10 26.43 -23.70
C LYS A 148 0.16 25.71 -23.26
N TYR A 149 0.14 24.38 -23.20
CA TYR A 149 1.33 23.64 -22.76
C TYR A 149 2.44 23.78 -23.81
N ASN A 150 3.66 24.05 -23.34
CA ASN A 150 4.83 24.14 -24.18
C ASN A 150 6.02 23.43 -23.51
N ALA A 151 7.09 23.23 -24.27
CA ALA A 151 8.23 22.47 -23.79
C ALA A 151 8.91 23.09 -22.55
N ALA A 152 8.81 24.42 -22.36
CA ALA A 152 9.36 25.10 -21.19
C ALA A 152 8.49 24.86 -19.94
N SER A 153 7.17 25.00 -20.04
CA SER A 153 6.26 24.79 -18.92
C SER A 153 6.28 23.33 -18.45
N VAL A 154 6.23 22.37 -19.38
CA VAL A 154 6.32 20.93 -19.06
C VAL A 154 7.65 20.57 -18.39
N ARG A 155 8.78 21.09 -18.92
CA ARG A 155 10.10 20.85 -18.32
C ARG A 155 10.23 21.43 -16.92
N LYS A 156 9.74 22.65 -16.71
CA LYS A 156 9.75 23.29 -15.39
C LYS A 156 8.99 22.43 -14.38
N VAL A 157 7.76 22.04 -14.70
CA VAL A 157 6.92 21.24 -13.79
C VAL A 157 7.58 19.90 -13.47
N ILE A 158 8.06 19.16 -14.48
CA ILE A 158 8.61 17.83 -14.22
C ILE A 158 9.91 17.90 -13.41
N LEU A 159 10.78 18.88 -13.66
CA LEU A 159 12.02 19.07 -12.90
C LEU A 159 11.75 19.42 -11.44
N ASP A 160 10.74 20.24 -11.17
CA ASP A 160 10.33 20.56 -9.80
C ASP A 160 9.75 19.33 -9.07
N GLN A 161 8.98 18.50 -9.77
CA GLN A 161 8.37 17.30 -9.19
C GLN A 161 9.36 16.18 -8.89
N ILE A 162 10.42 16.06 -9.70
CA ILE A 162 11.44 15.02 -9.51
C ILE A 162 12.61 15.48 -8.62
N ARG A 163 12.64 16.75 -8.21
CA ARG A 163 13.69 17.29 -7.34
C ARG A 163 13.72 16.51 -6.02
N GLY A 164 14.89 15.98 -5.66
CA GLY A 164 15.07 15.15 -4.46
C GLY A 164 14.44 13.75 -4.53
N CYS A 165 13.84 13.35 -5.66
CA CYS A 165 13.32 12.00 -5.84
C CYS A 165 14.45 11.02 -6.18
N ARG A 166 14.32 9.78 -5.69
CA ARG A 166 15.16 8.67 -6.17
C ARG A 166 14.92 8.42 -7.67
N PRO A 167 15.93 8.01 -8.45
CA PRO A 167 15.80 7.81 -9.90
C PRO A 167 14.61 6.95 -10.32
N ALA A 168 14.37 5.82 -9.64
CA ALA A 168 13.23 4.94 -9.91
C ALA A 168 11.86 5.64 -9.73
N HIS A 169 11.75 6.52 -8.73
CA HIS A 169 10.53 7.30 -8.51
C HIS A 169 10.40 8.42 -9.54
N ALA A 170 11.49 9.15 -9.82
CA ALA A 170 11.53 10.17 -10.87
C ALA A 170 11.08 9.61 -12.23
N LYS A 171 11.58 8.44 -12.61
CA LYS A 171 11.17 7.71 -13.81
C LYS A 171 9.68 7.36 -13.82
N THR A 172 9.11 7.01 -12.67
CA THR A 172 7.67 6.76 -12.53
C THR A 172 6.86 8.04 -12.76
N ILE A 173 7.29 9.17 -12.20
CA ILE A 173 6.63 10.48 -12.37
C ILE A 173 6.71 10.92 -13.83
N VAL A 174 7.91 10.89 -14.43
CA VAL A 174 8.15 11.20 -15.84
C VAL A 174 7.32 10.32 -16.75
N GLY A 175 7.28 9.01 -16.49
CA GLY A 175 6.48 8.06 -17.26
C GLY A 175 4.98 8.37 -17.20
N ALA A 176 4.45 8.73 -16.03
CA ALA A 176 3.05 9.11 -15.88
C ALA A 176 2.71 10.37 -16.69
N LEU A 177 3.55 11.41 -16.60
CA LEU A 177 3.36 12.65 -17.38
C LEU A 177 3.47 12.39 -18.88
N ARG A 178 4.43 11.56 -19.31
CA ARG A 178 4.59 11.17 -20.73
C ARG A 178 3.33 10.53 -21.28
N VAL A 179 2.74 9.60 -20.53
CA VAL A 179 1.50 8.93 -20.93
C VAL A 179 0.31 9.90 -20.97
N TYR A 180 0.25 10.85 -20.04
CA TYR A 180 -0.79 11.89 -20.03
C TYR A 180 -0.68 12.86 -21.22
N LEU A 181 0.52 13.33 -21.55
CA LEU A 181 0.76 14.19 -22.71
C LEU A 181 0.38 13.48 -24.03
N ARG A 182 0.69 12.19 -24.15
CA ARG A 182 0.27 11.38 -25.30
C ARG A 182 -1.25 11.26 -25.41
N PHE A 183 -1.93 11.11 -24.28
CA PHE A 183 -3.39 11.14 -24.25
C PHE A 183 -3.93 12.48 -24.74
N LEU A 184 -3.40 13.60 -24.23
CA LEU A 184 -3.83 14.94 -24.66
C LEU A 184 -3.59 15.17 -26.16
N ALA A 185 -2.41 14.79 -26.66
CA ALA A 185 -2.06 14.85 -28.09
C ALA A 185 -3.00 14.01 -28.96
N THR A 186 -3.35 12.79 -28.52
CA THR A 186 -4.28 11.90 -29.24
C THR A 186 -5.68 12.54 -29.39
N ASN A 187 -6.07 13.41 -28.45
CA ASN A 187 -7.34 14.13 -28.48
C ASN A 187 -7.22 15.56 -29.06
N GLY A 188 -6.08 15.92 -29.67
CA GLY A 188 -5.85 17.25 -30.23
C GLY A 188 -5.73 18.38 -29.21
N ALA A 189 -5.57 18.07 -27.92
CA ALA A 189 -5.58 19.05 -26.83
C ALA A 189 -4.21 19.71 -26.57
N CYS A 190 -3.11 19.16 -27.10
CA CYS A 190 -1.78 19.77 -27.04
C CYS A 190 -0.92 19.34 -28.25
N HIS A 191 0.24 19.99 -28.42
CA HIS A 191 1.19 19.65 -29.48
C HIS A 191 1.64 18.16 -29.37
N PRO A 192 1.70 17.41 -30.48
CA PRO A 192 1.98 15.96 -30.46
C PRO A 192 3.34 15.60 -29.87
N ASP A 193 4.37 16.42 -30.11
CA ASP A 193 5.75 16.13 -29.68
C ASP A 193 6.09 16.58 -28.26
N LEU A 194 5.10 17.05 -27.49
CA LEU A 194 5.37 17.64 -26.18
C LEU A 194 5.92 16.62 -25.16
N ASP A 195 5.68 15.33 -25.37
CA ASP A 195 6.23 14.27 -24.53
C ASP A 195 7.75 14.08 -24.70
N HIS A 196 8.33 14.58 -25.81
CA HIS A 196 9.78 14.65 -26.02
C HIS A 196 10.46 15.73 -25.19
N ALA A 197 9.71 16.70 -24.66
CA ALA A 197 10.25 17.69 -23.72
C ALA A 197 10.64 17.06 -22.36
N LEU A 198 10.13 15.87 -22.05
CA LEU A 198 10.38 15.19 -20.79
C LEU A 198 11.77 14.53 -20.77
N PRO A 199 12.55 14.72 -19.69
CA PRO A 199 13.89 14.17 -19.59
C PRO A 199 13.87 12.65 -19.55
N THR A 200 14.92 12.03 -20.09
CA THR A 200 15.19 10.61 -19.85
C THR A 200 15.87 10.49 -18.48
N VAL A 201 15.21 9.79 -17.55
CA VAL A 201 15.80 9.50 -16.24
C VAL A 201 16.71 8.29 -16.38
N ALA A 202 18.02 8.51 -16.27
CA ALA A 202 19.00 7.42 -16.29
C ALA A 202 18.79 6.49 -15.08
N GLU A 203 18.59 5.21 -15.37
CA GLU A 203 18.53 4.13 -14.37
C GLU A 203 19.29 2.94 -14.96
N TRP A 204 20.54 2.79 -14.55
CA TRP A 204 21.39 1.68 -14.99
C TRP A 204 20.83 0.37 -14.46
N LYS A 205 20.45 -0.53 -15.38
CA LYS A 205 19.99 -1.87 -15.05
C LYS A 205 21.07 -2.57 -14.21
N LEU A 206 20.64 -3.35 -13.23
CA LEU A 206 21.55 -4.11 -12.37
C LEU A 206 22.58 -3.22 -11.65
N SER A 207 22.30 -1.96 -11.34
CA SER A 207 23.26 -1.12 -10.60
C SER A 207 23.39 -1.48 -9.11
N SER A 208 22.35 -2.08 -8.52
CA SER A 208 22.34 -2.49 -7.12
C SER A 208 22.65 -3.98 -6.92
N LEU A 209 23.02 -4.35 -5.70
CA LEU A 209 23.02 -5.73 -5.24
C LEU A 209 21.62 -6.14 -4.74
N PRO A 210 21.23 -7.42 -4.91
CA PRO A 210 20.08 -8.00 -4.24
C PRO A 210 20.10 -7.73 -2.74
N ARG A 211 18.96 -7.30 -2.24
CA ARG A 211 18.75 -6.95 -0.83
C ARG A 211 18.01 -8.09 -0.18
N TYR A 212 18.64 -8.78 0.77
CA TYR A 212 18.07 -9.96 1.43
C TYR A 212 18.34 -9.92 2.94
N LEU A 213 17.66 -10.80 3.68
CA LEU A 213 17.89 -11.05 5.09
C LEU A 213 18.75 -12.30 5.26
N ASP A 214 19.70 -12.28 6.20
CA ASP A 214 20.43 -13.50 6.58
C ASP A 214 19.54 -14.48 7.37
N ALA A 215 20.04 -15.70 7.60
CA ALA A 215 19.28 -16.77 8.26
C ALA A 215 18.82 -16.39 9.68
N ASN A 216 19.66 -15.70 10.45
CA ASN A 216 19.33 -15.26 11.81
C ASN A 216 18.25 -14.17 11.80
N GLN A 217 18.33 -13.24 10.85
CA GLN A 217 17.30 -12.23 10.62
C GLN A 217 15.97 -12.84 10.19
N VAL A 218 16.00 -13.87 9.34
CA VAL A 218 14.80 -14.61 8.93
C VAL A 218 14.14 -15.28 10.13
N ALA A 219 14.91 -16.00 10.96
CA ALA A 219 14.40 -16.65 12.17
C ALA A 219 13.74 -15.62 13.11
N ARG A 220 14.47 -14.55 13.47
CA ARG A 220 13.93 -13.46 14.31
C ARG A 220 12.68 -12.81 13.72
N LEU A 221 12.60 -12.65 12.40
CA LEU A 221 11.43 -12.08 11.74
C LEU A 221 10.20 -12.99 11.92
N VAL A 222 10.35 -14.30 11.69
CA VAL A 222 9.27 -15.27 11.87
C VAL A 222 8.84 -15.32 13.34
N ASP A 223 9.80 -15.38 14.27
CA ASP A 223 9.54 -15.44 15.72
C ASP A 223 8.92 -14.16 16.28
N SER A 224 9.17 -13.00 15.65
CA SER A 224 8.54 -11.73 16.02
C SER A 224 7.03 -11.66 15.72
N CYS A 225 6.50 -12.62 14.96
CA CYS A 225 5.08 -12.73 14.71
C CYS A 225 4.44 -13.57 15.83
N SER A 226 3.65 -12.91 16.68
CA SER A 226 2.92 -13.54 17.77
C SER A 226 2.17 -14.78 17.29
N LYS A 227 2.29 -15.88 18.04
CA LYS A 227 1.47 -17.08 17.84
C LYS A 227 0.05 -16.90 18.39
N ASP A 228 -0.17 -15.83 19.15
CA ASP A 228 -1.47 -15.50 19.72
C ASP A 228 -2.11 -14.29 19.03
N GLY A 229 -3.44 -14.33 18.99
CA GLY A 229 -4.30 -13.24 18.58
C GLY A 229 -4.38 -13.01 17.08
N PRO A 230 -5.47 -12.36 16.60
CA PRO A 230 -5.77 -12.29 15.16
C PRO A 230 -4.71 -11.63 14.29
N GLN A 231 -3.99 -10.64 14.84
CA GLN A 231 -2.95 -9.94 14.10
C GLN A 231 -1.68 -10.78 13.98
N GLY A 232 -1.30 -11.51 15.04
CA GLY A 232 -0.08 -12.31 15.08
C GLY A 232 -0.12 -13.46 14.09
N LEU A 233 -1.16 -14.30 14.19
CA LEU A 233 -1.39 -15.45 13.31
C LEU A 233 -1.45 -15.03 11.83
N ARG A 234 -2.18 -13.96 11.53
CA ARG A 234 -2.23 -13.39 10.17
C ARG A 234 -0.87 -12.93 9.68
N ASP A 235 -0.15 -12.15 10.47
CA ASP A 235 1.16 -11.61 10.09
C ASP A 235 2.16 -12.77 9.86
N ARG A 236 2.13 -13.82 10.70
CA ARG A 236 2.98 -15.02 10.58
C ARG A 236 2.73 -15.78 9.28
N ALA A 237 1.45 -16.08 8.97
CA ALA A 237 1.07 -16.73 7.72
C ALA A 237 1.54 -15.94 6.48
N ILE A 238 1.33 -14.62 6.47
CA ILE A 238 1.78 -13.74 5.39
C ILE A 238 3.31 -13.78 5.24
N VAL A 239 4.04 -13.69 6.34
CA VAL A 239 5.52 -13.68 6.32
C VAL A 239 6.07 -15.01 5.81
N LEU A 240 5.52 -16.14 6.25
CA LEU A 240 5.95 -17.46 5.80
C LEU A 240 5.66 -17.70 4.32
N LEU A 241 4.47 -17.37 3.83
CA LEU A 241 4.17 -17.46 2.40
C LEU A 241 5.12 -16.61 1.55
N LEU A 242 5.49 -15.41 2.01
CA LEU A 242 6.45 -14.55 1.32
C LEU A 242 7.87 -15.13 1.32
N LEU A 243 8.32 -15.73 2.42
CA LEU A 243 9.66 -16.29 2.58
C LEU A 243 9.83 -17.64 1.89
N ARG A 244 8.80 -18.49 1.90
CA ARG A 244 8.85 -19.85 1.37
C ARG A 244 8.57 -19.89 -0.13
N LEU A 245 7.61 -19.10 -0.59
CA LEU A 245 7.13 -19.14 -1.98
C LEU A 245 7.51 -17.91 -2.80
N GLY A 246 8.18 -16.93 -2.18
CA GLY A 246 8.59 -15.70 -2.84
C GLY A 246 7.42 -14.93 -3.45
N LEU A 247 6.21 -15.01 -2.89
CA LEU A 247 5.01 -14.41 -3.49
C LEU A 247 5.12 -12.89 -3.59
N ARG A 248 4.42 -12.28 -4.55
CA ARG A 248 4.29 -10.83 -4.58
C ARG A 248 3.29 -10.40 -3.51
N ALA A 249 3.45 -9.19 -3.01
CA ALA A 249 2.50 -8.60 -2.05
C ALA A 249 1.06 -8.54 -2.59
N GLY A 250 0.92 -8.38 -3.91
CA GLY A 250 -0.37 -8.42 -4.60
C GLY A 250 -1.01 -9.81 -4.53
N ASP A 251 -0.23 -10.85 -4.80
CA ASP A 251 -0.67 -12.25 -4.76
C ASP A 251 -1.27 -12.61 -3.39
N ILE A 252 -0.58 -12.23 -2.30
CA ILE A 252 -1.09 -12.37 -0.92
C ILE A 252 -2.40 -11.61 -0.71
N ALA A 253 -2.46 -10.36 -1.17
CA ALA A 253 -3.63 -9.50 -0.98
C ALA A 253 -4.87 -9.99 -1.75
N SER A 254 -4.67 -10.69 -2.87
CA SER A 254 -5.75 -11.22 -3.72
C SER A 254 -6.08 -12.68 -3.49
N MET A 255 -5.30 -13.40 -2.69
CA MET A 255 -5.46 -14.83 -2.44
C MET A 255 -6.85 -15.15 -1.90
N ARG A 256 -7.50 -16.16 -2.49
CA ARG A 256 -8.83 -16.64 -2.10
C ARG A 256 -8.72 -17.99 -1.39
N PRO A 257 -9.67 -18.34 -0.51
CA PRO A 257 -9.69 -19.67 0.10
C PRO A 257 -9.70 -20.79 -0.95
N THR A 258 -10.43 -20.62 -2.05
CA THR A 258 -10.50 -21.58 -3.17
C THR A 258 -9.22 -21.67 -4.00
N ASP A 259 -8.23 -20.82 -3.73
CA ASP A 259 -6.93 -20.91 -4.41
C ASP A 259 -5.98 -21.89 -3.66
N ILE A 260 -6.37 -22.42 -2.50
CA ILE A 260 -5.57 -23.37 -1.72
C ILE A 260 -6.18 -24.76 -1.86
N ASP A 261 -5.38 -25.70 -2.35
CA ASP A 261 -5.70 -27.12 -2.32
C ASP A 261 -4.99 -27.76 -1.13
N TRP A 262 -5.76 -28.12 -0.11
CA TRP A 262 -5.24 -28.74 1.10
C TRP A 262 -4.91 -30.23 0.93
N GLN A 263 -5.52 -30.90 -0.05
CA GLN A 263 -5.28 -32.32 -0.31
C GLN A 263 -3.93 -32.51 -1.02
N ASP A 264 -3.71 -31.70 -2.05
CA ASP A 264 -2.46 -31.74 -2.82
C ASP A 264 -1.35 -30.86 -2.23
N ALA A 265 -1.65 -30.16 -1.13
CA ALA A 265 -0.77 -29.15 -0.52
C ALA A 265 -0.23 -28.17 -1.57
N THR A 266 -1.13 -27.53 -2.33
CA THR A 266 -0.77 -26.54 -3.35
C THR A 266 -1.53 -25.23 -3.21
N VAL A 267 -0.98 -24.18 -3.82
CA VAL A 267 -1.62 -22.86 -3.90
C VAL A 267 -1.56 -22.31 -5.32
N LEU A 268 -2.72 -21.92 -5.84
CA LEU A 268 -2.89 -21.27 -7.13
C LEU A 268 -2.57 -19.78 -7.01
N VAL A 269 -1.50 -19.34 -7.69
CA VAL A 269 -1.09 -17.95 -7.70
C VAL A 269 -1.47 -17.28 -9.02
N ARG A 270 -2.40 -16.34 -8.94
CA ARG A 270 -2.89 -15.57 -10.09
C ARG A 270 -1.91 -14.45 -10.44
N GLY A 271 -1.15 -14.62 -11.52
CA GLY A 271 -0.08 -13.71 -11.92
C GLY A 271 -0.54 -12.43 -12.63
N LYS A 272 0.38 -11.44 -12.72
CA LYS A 272 0.20 -10.25 -13.56
C LYS A 272 0.12 -10.69 -15.04
N GLY A 273 -1.05 -10.52 -15.65
CA GLY A 273 -1.29 -10.89 -17.05
C GLY A 273 -1.97 -12.26 -17.25
N ARG A 274 -2.76 -12.74 -16.27
CA ARG A 274 -3.54 -13.99 -16.34
C ARG A 274 -2.69 -15.25 -16.54
N ARG A 275 -1.46 -15.26 -16.02
CA ARG A 275 -0.63 -16.47 -15.94
C ARG A 275 -0.77 -17.03 -14.54
N ASP A 276 -1.61 -18.05 -14.42
CA ASP A 276 -1.85 -18.73 -13.17
C ASP A 276 -0.81 -19.84 -13.04
N VAL A 277 -0.24 -19.98 -11.84
CA VAL A 277 0.78 -20.99 -11.54
C VAL A 277 0.41 -21.67 -10.25
N CYS A 278 0.40 -22.99 -10.25
CA CYS A 278 0.27 -23.79 -9.05
C CYS A 278 1.64 -23.96 -8.40
N LEU A 279 1.75 -23.69 -7.11
CA LEU A 279 2.98 -23.88 -6.34
C LEU A 279 2.73 -24.85 -5.19
N PRO A 280 3.71 -25.68 -4.81
CA PRO A 280 3.62 -26.45 -3.58
C PRO A 280 3.47 -25.50 -2.38
N LEU A 281 2.67 -25.87 -1.39
CA LEU A 281 2.46 -25.15 -0.14
C LEU A 281 3.27 -25.86 0.95
N PRO A 282 4.43 -25.33 1.37
CA PRO A 282 5.24 -25.96 2.41
C PRO A 282 4.47 -26.05 3.72
N GLN A 283 4.66 -27.16 4.44
CA GLN A 283 3.93 -27.50 5.66
C GLN A 283 3.87 -26.32 6.64
N ASP A 284 5.01 -25.69 6.93
CA ASP A 284 5.07 -24.59 7.91
C ASP A 284 4.27 -23.35 7.50
N ALA A 285 4.19 -23.06 6.20
CA ALA A 285 3.36 -22.00 5.66
C ALA A 285 1.87 -22.41 5.61
N GLY A 286 1.58 -23.67 5.28
CA GLY A 286 0.23 -24.23 5.30
C GLY A 286 -0.38 -24.20 6.70
N ASP A 287 0.35 -24.72 7.70
CA ASP A 287 -0.05 -24.71 9.11
C ASP A 287 -0.34 -23.28 9.58
N ALA A 288 0.53 -22.32 9.25
CA ALA A 288 0.31 -20.93 9.64
C ALA A 288 -0.95 -20.32 9.00
N VAL A 289 -1.25 -20.68 7.76
CA VAL A 289 -2.48 -20.24 7.08
C VAL A 289 -3.70 -20.90 7.70
N LEU A 290 -3.63 -22.19 8.02
CA LEU A 290 -4.69 -22.94 8.68
C LEU A 290 -4.98 -22.35 10.08
N ASP A 291 -3.94 -22.17 10.90
CA ASP A 291 -4.02 -21.53 12.22
C ASP A 291 -4.75 -20.18 12.13
N TYR A 292 -4.39 -19.36 11.13
CA TYR A 292 -5.06 -18.10 10.90
C TYR A 292 -6.52 -18.28 10.51
N ILE A 293 -6.84 -19.16 9.58
CA ILE A 293 -8.21 -19.38 9.09
C ILE A 293 -9.12 -19.88 10.20
N GLU A 294 -8.67 -20.84 11.00
CA GLU A 294 -9.47 -21.49 12.04
C GLU A 294 -9.61 -20.63 13.29
N HIS A 295 -8.52 -20.00 13.75
CA HIS A 295 -8.49 -19.39 15.08
C HIS A 295 -8.57 -17.85 15.08
N ALA A 296 -8.38 -17.20 13.93
CA ALA A 296 -8.16 -15.75 13.89
C ALA A 296 -8.90 -15.01 12.77
N ARG A 297 -9.23 -15.67 11.67
CA ARG A 297 -9.88 -15.04 10.52
C ARG A 297 -11.33 -14.72 10.91
N PRO A 298 -11.75 -13.44 10.82
CA PRO A 298 -13.13 -13.07 11.10
C PRO A 298 -14.11 -13.85 10.21
N GLN A 299 -15.19 -14.35 10.81
CA GLN A 299 -16.28 -15.06 10.13
C GLN A 299 -17.16 -14.05 9.37
N VAL A 300 -16.70 -13.67 8.17
CA VAL A 300 -17.39 -12.73 7.28
C VAL A 300 -17.38 -13.25 5.85
N ALA A 301 -18.45 -12.96 5.10
CA ALA A 301 -18.64 -13.34 3.69
C ALA A 301 -17.75 -12.50 2.75
N ILE A 302 -16.43 -12.62 2.91
CA ILE A 302 -15.42 -11.97 2.08
C ILE A 302 -14.54 -13.04 1.46
N ASP A 303 -14.52 -13.10 0.13
CA ASP A 303 -13.75 -14.09 -0.66
C ASP A 303 -12.26 -13.74 -0.75
N ARG A 304 -11.60 -13.60 0.41
CA ARG A 304 -10.15 -13.37 0.53
C ARG A 304 -9.62 -14.07 1.76
N VAL A 305 -8.48 -14.75 1.65
CA VAL A 305 -7.83 -15.39 2.80
C VAL A 305 -7.52 -14.33 3.85
N PHE A 306 -6.71 -13.34 3.50
CA PHE A 306 -6.21 -12.34 4.46
C PHE A 306 -7.09 -11.10 4.56
N LEU A 307 -7.49 -10.79 5.79
CA LEU A 307 -8.32 -9.64 6.13
C LEU A 307 -7.61 -8.65 7.05
N CYS A 308 -8.19 -7.46 7.19
CA CYS A 308 -7.82 -6.54 8.26
C CYS A 308 -8.11 -7.17 9.63
N ALA A 309 -7.11 -7.21 10.51
CA ALA A 309 -7.23 -7.81 11.85
C ALA A 309 -8.17 -7.05 12.82
N LYS A 310 -8.74 -5.92 12.39
CA LYS A 310 -9.63 -5.08 13.18
C LYS A 310 -10.80 -4.64 12.30
N ALA A 311 -11.98 -4.54 12.91
CA ALA A 311 -13.16 -4.01 12.27
C ALA A 311 -12.95 -2.55 11.77
N PRO A 312 -13.68 -2.12 10.72
CA PRO A 312 -14.55 -2.96 9.88
C PRO A 312 -13.72 -3.95 9.07
N PHE A 313 -14.14 -5.22 9.09
CA PHE A 313 -13.40 -6.29 8.43
C PHE A 313 -13.47 -6.10 6.92
N ARG A 314 -12.31 -6.13 6.28
CA ARG A 314 -12.16 -5.88 4.84
C ARG A 314 -10.95 -6.62 4.30
N PRO A 315 -10.92 -6.93 2.99
CA PRO A 315 -9.71 -7.41 2.32
C PRO A 315 -8.51 -6.52 2.58
N LEU A 316 -7.31 -7.11 2.51
CA LEU A 316 -6.10 -6.32 2.31
C LEU A 316 -6.17 -5.67 0.92
N ARG A 317 -6.58 -4.39 0.85
CA ARG A 317 -6.94 -3.71 -0.41
C ARG A 317 -5.79 -3.61 -1.43
N ALA A 318 -4.54 -3.73 -0.99
CA ALA A 318 -3.38 -3.61 -1.86
C ALA A 318 -2.14 -4.27 -1.23
N GLY A 319 -1.18 -4.67 -2.08
CA GLY A 319 0.13 -5.15 -1.63
C GLY A 319 0.94 -4.15 -0.80
N MET A 320 0.58 -2.86 -0.82
CA MET A 320 1.13 -1.87 0.11
C MET A 320 0.81 -2.20 1.57
N ILE A 321 -0.38 -2.72 1.85
CA ILE A 321 -0.79 -3.11 3.21
C ILE A 321 0.03 -4.30 3.68
N VAL A 322 0.21 -5.31 2.82
CA VAL A 322 1.10 -6.46 3.07
C VAL A 322 2.53 -6.00 3.33
N SER A 323 3.05 -5.03 2.56
CA SER A 323 4.38 -4.46 2.80
C SER A 323 4.46 -3.69 4.12
N GLY A 324 3.37 -3.05 4.55
CA GLY A 324 3.24 -2.43 5.87
C GLY A 324 3.26 -3.44 7.01
N ILE A 325 2.63 -4.61 6.82
CA ILE A 325 2.69 -5.74 7.77
C ILE A 325 4.14 -6.22 7.90
N VAL A 326 4.83 -6.46 6.79
CA VAL A 326 6.26 -6.86 6.81
C VAL A 326 7.11 -5.81 7.51
N ARG A 327 6.89 -4.51 7.26
CA ARG A 327 7.61 -3.43 7.96
C ARG A 327 7.36 -3.45 9.47
N ALA A 328 6.13 -3.71 9.89
CA ALA A 328 5.80 -3.83 11.31
C ALA A 328 6.49 -5.05 11.94
N ALA A 329 6.53 -6.19 11.23
CA ALA A 329 7.24 -7.39 11.67
C ALA A 329 8.75 -7.16 11.79
N LEU A 330 9.39 -6.55 10.78
CA LEU A 330 10.82 -6.20 10.82
C LEU A 330 11.17 -5.34 12.05
N ARG A 331 10.30 -4.37 12.39
CA ARG A 331 10.47 -3.54 13.58
C ARG A 331 10.30 -4.33 14.88
N ARG A 332 9.31 -5.23 14.96
CA ARG A 332 9.14 -6.12 16.13
C ARG A 332 10.34 -7.05 16.31
N ALA A 333 10.96 -7.49 15.22
CA ALA A 333 12.14 -8.33 15.20
C ALA A 333 13.46 -7.60 15.55
N GLY A 334 13.43 -6.30 15.83
CA GLY A 334 14.63 -5.51 16.12
C GLY A 334 15.57 -5.35 14.92
N ILE A 335 15.04 -5.44 13.68
CA ILE A 335 15.84 -5.25 12.46
C ILE A 335 15.74 -3.75 12.09
N GLU A 336 16.68 -2.97 12.61
CA GLU A 336 16.59 -1.49 12.61
C GLU A 336 16.96 -0.85 11.27
N ASN A 337 17.79 -1.52 10.45
CA ASN A 337 18.22 -1.02 9.14
C ASN A 337 18.16 -2.11 8.05
N PRO A 338 16.99 -2.69 7.76
CA PRO A 338 16.89 -3.67 6.69
C PRO A 338 17.18 -2.99 5.36
N PRO A 339 17.78 -3.71 4.40
CA PRO A 339 18.19 -3.10 3.13
C PRO A 339 16.98 -2.61 2.30
N SER A 340 15.78 -3.13 2.57
CA SER A 340 14.50 -2.65 2.03
C SER A 340 13.37 -2.85 3.04
N HIS A 341 12.29 -2.08 2.93
CA HIS A 341 11.16 -2.18 3.87
C HIS A 341 9.86 -2.59 3.13
N GLY A 342 9.63 -3.90 2.99
CA GLY A 342 8.38 -4.42 2.44
C GLY A 342 8.49 -5.85 1.90
N ALA A 343 7.40 -6.36 1.32
CA ALA A 343 7.30 -7.76 0.88
C ALA A 343 8.36 -8.17 -0.16
N ASN A 344 8.79 -7.25 -1.02
CA ASN A 344 9.84 -7.55 -1.99
C ASN A 344 11.17 -7.92 -1.32
N LEU A 345 11.45 -7.42 -0.10
CA LEU A 345 12.62 -7.87 0.65
C LEU A 345 12.55 -9.39 0.88
N LEU A 346 11.42 -9.88 1.40
CA LEU A 346 11.26 -11.31 1.69
C LEU A 346 11.28 -12.16 0.43
N ARG A 347 10.76 -11.63 -0.68
CA ARG A 347 10.88 -12.28 -2.00
C ARG A 347 12.33 -12.35 -2.49
N HIS A 348 13.13 -11.31 -2.31
CA HIS A 348 14.56 -11.37 -2.63
C HIS A 348 15.28 -12.33 -1.67
N THR A 349 14.91 -12.37 -0.40
CA THR A 349 15.41 -13.35 0.56
C THR A 349 15.11 -14.78 0.12
N ALA A 350 13.87 -15.08 -0.29
CA ALA A 350 13.49 -16.40 -0.81
C ALA A 350 14.36 -16.80 -2.02
N ALA A 351 14.57 -15.88 -2.96
CA ALA A 351 15.43 -16.08 -4.12
C ALA A 351 16.88 -16.41 -3.72
N THR A 352 17.45 -15.62 -2.79
CA THR A 352 18.82 -15.84 -2.30
C THR A 352 18.95 -17.17 -1.55
N ILE A 353 17.92 -17.58 -0.79
CA ILE A 353 17.90 -18.89 -0.13
C ILE A 353 17.90 -20.02 -1.15
N MET A 354 17.05 -19.95 -2.18
CA MET A 354 17.01 -20.94 -3.26
C MET A 354 18.37 -21.04 -3.98
N LEU A 355 18.97 -19.89 -4.31
CA LEU A 355 20.28 -19.84 -4.96
C LEU A 355 21.36 -20.49 -4.11
N ARG A 356 21.40 -20.19 -2.81
CA ARG A 356 22.36 -20.81 -1.86
C ARG A 356 22.12 -22.29 -1.63
N ALA A 357 20.90 -22.77 -1.85
CA ALA A 357 20.56 -24.19 -1.84
C ALA A 357 20.92 -24.90 -3.15
N GLY A 358 21.50 -24.20 -4.13
CA GLY A 358 21.96 -24.75 -5.40
C GLY A 358 20.96 -24.64 -6.55
N ALA A 359 19.83 -23.95 -6.37
CA ALA A 359 18.89 -23.73 -7.47
C ALA A 359 19.48 -22.83 -8.55
N THR A 360 19.28 -23.20 -9.80
CA THR A 360 19.67 -22.42 -10.97
C THR A 360 18.86 -21.13 -11.09
N LEU A 361 19.39 -20.14 -11.81
CA LEU A 361 18.65 -18.90 -12.08
C LEU A 361 17.37 -19.13 -12.89
N ASP A 362 17.29 -20.20 -13.68
CA ASP A 362 16.07 -20.55 -14.42
C ASP A 362 14.99 -21.09 -13.48
N GLU A 363 15.34 -22.01 -12.58
CA GLU A 363 14.43 -22.53 -11.55
C GLU A 363 13.91 -21.41 -10.65
N ILE A 364 14.81 -20.53 -10.17
CA ILE A 364 14.43 -19.35 -9.39
C ILE A 364 13.50 -18.44 -10.20
N GLY A 365 13.81 -18.22 -11.48
CA GLY A 365 12.99 -17.42 -12.39
C GLY A 365 11.58 -17.97 -12.54
N THR A 366 11.47 -19.30 -12.66
CA THR A 366 10.21 -20.04 -12.77
C THR A 366 9.40 -19.96 -11.48
N VAL A 367 9.99 -20.31 -10.33
CA VAL A 367 9.31 -20.25 -9.00
C VAL A 367 8.84 -18.84 -8.68
N LEU A 368 9.69 -17.84 -8.92
CA LEU A 368 9.36 -16.44 -8.68
C LEU A 368 8.43 -15.88 -9.77
N ARG A 369 8.25 -16.54 -10.91
CA ARG A 369 7.43 -16.08 -12.03
C ARG A 369 7.98 -14.78 -12.61
N HIS A 370 9.26 -14.77 -12.96
CA HIS A 370 9.91 -13.69 -13.70
C HIS A 370 9.59 -13.78 -15.19
N LYS A 371 9.26 -12.65 -15.81
CA LYS A 371 8.96 -12.59 -17.24
C LYS A 371 10.23 -12.61 -18.10
N SER A 372 11.34 -12.16 -17.55
CA SER A 372 12.59 -11.96 -18.26
C SER A 372 13.75 -12.51 -17.43
N PRO A 373 14.67 -13.28 -18.04
CA PRO A 373 15.90 -13.74 -17.41
C PRO A 373 16.72 -12.61 -16.80
N ASP A 374 16.73 -11.41 -17.40
CA ASP A 374 17.37 -10.20 -16.86
C ASP A 374 16.94 -9.89 -15.42
N THR A 375 15.68 -10.21 -15.08
CA THR A 375 15.16 -9.96 -13.72
C THR A 375 15.80 -10.93 -12.71
N THR A 376 16.07 -12.16 -13.13
CA THR A 376 16.69 -13.18 -12.27
C THR A 376 18.22 -13.07 -12.27
N ALA A 377 18.83 -12.60 -13.36
CA ALA A 377 20.26 -12.31 -13.46
C ALA A 377 20.75 -11.34 -12.36
N HIS A 378 19.85 -10.53 -11.80
CA HIS A 378 20.14 -9.72 -10.63
C HIS A 378 20.70 -10.52 -9.45
N TYR A 379 20.27 -11.78 -9.25
CA TYR A 379 20.71 -12.63 -8.15
C TYR A 379 22.10 -13.26 -8.36
N ALA A 380 22.59 -13.36 -9.59
CA ALA A 380 23.92 -13.90 -9.88
C ALA A 380 25.03 -13.19 -9.08
N LYS A 381 24.83 -11.90 -8.80
CA LYS A 381 25.79 -11.04 -8.09
C LYS A 381 26.05 -11.41 -6.64
N VAL A 382 25.15 -12.18 -6.01
CA VAL A 382 25.29 -12.57 -4.60
C VAL A 382 25.67 -14.04 -4.45
N ASP A 383 25.88 -14.75 -5.56
CA ASP A 383 26.38 -16.11 -5.58
C ASP A 383 27.91 -16.12 -5.61
N ILE A 384 28.51 -15.75 -4.49
CA ILE A 384 29.97 -15.68 -4.37
C ILE A 384 30.61 -17.06 -4.61
N ALA A 385 29.94 -18.15 -4.22
CA ALA A 385 30.44 -19.50 -4.41
C ALA A 385 30.54 -19.85 -5.90
N ALA A 386 29.49 -19.62 -6.70
CA ALA A 386 29.54 -19.83 -8.14
C ALA A 386 30.52 -18.86 -8.83
N LEU A 387 30.57 -17.59 -8.39
CA LEU A 387 31.51 -16.60 -8.95
C LEU A 387 32.97 -16.98 -8.70
N GLN A 388 33.30 -17.56 -7.54
CA GLN A 388 34.65 -18.03 -7.23
C GLN A 388 35.12 -19.16 -8.16
N GLN A 389 34.22 -20.02 -8.63
CA GLN A 389 34.57 -21.12 -9.53
C GLN A 389 35.00 -20.64 -10.92
N ILE A 390 34.54 -19.47 -11.35
CA ILE A 390 34.85 -18.88 -12.66
C ILE A 390 35.81 -17.69 -12.57
N ALA A 391 36.13 -17.25 -11.35
CA ALA A 391 37.04 -16.13 -11.14
C ALA A 391 38.44 -16.50 -11.61
N GLN A 392 38.98 -15.72 -12.55
CA GLN A 392 40.36 -15.87 -12.98
C GLN A 392 41.30 -15.47 -11.82
N PRO A 393 42.49 -16.10 -11.71
CA PRO A 393 43.50 -15.68 -10.78
C PRO A 393 43.79 -14.19 -10.95
N TRP A 394 43.90 -13.45 -9.85
CA TRP A 394 44.34 -12.06 -9.92
C TRP A 394 45.72 -12.02 -10.58
N PRO A 395 45.96 -11.15 -11.58
CA PRO A 395 47.28 -11.00 -12.18
C PRO A 395 48.27 -10.64 -11.06
N LYS A 396 49.17 -11.57 -10.72
CA LYS A 396 50.30 -11.24 -9.86
C LYS A 396 51.26 -10.41 -10.71
N GLU A 397 51.79 -9.32 -10.15
CA GLU A 397 52.83 -8.53 -10.80
C GLU A 397 53.92 -9.46 -11.33
N GLY A 398 54.17 -9.42 -12.65
CA GLY A 398 55.29 -10.14 -13.27
C GLY A 398 54.97 -11.43 -14.03
N THR A 399 53.84 -11.53 -14.73
CA THR A 399 53.77 -12.47 -15.88
C THR A 399 53.86 -11.64 -17.16
N SER A 400 55.04 -11.65 -17.79
CA SER A 400 55.25 -11.08 -19.13
C SER A 400 54.23 -11.68 -20.10
N CYS A 401 53.63 -10.82 -20.93
CA CYS A 401 52.88 -11.22 -22.12
C CYS A 401 53.70 -12.11 -23.05
#